data_AF-A0A7L5A565-F1
#
_entry.id   AF-A0A7L5A565-F1
#
_cell.length_a   1.000
_cell.length_b   1.000
_cell.length_c   1.000
_cell.angle_alpha   90.00
_cell.angle_beta   90.00
_cell.angle_gamma   90.00
#
_symmetry.space_group_name_H-M   'P 1'
#
loop_
_entity.id
_entity.type
_entity.pdbx_description
1 polymer ?
#
loop_
_entity_poly.entity_id
_entity_poly.type
_entity_poly.pdbx_seq_one_letter_code
_entity_poly.pdbx_strand_id
1 'polypeptide(L)'
;MTKKLAFKAFLLSFYLCIASKLPAQSKNLSIQILDAKTGKPIANNHVLLFFGTTTDDLRSLGQHAELTTNKDGLAPLPETAKTSTLLQVSVDWHQLCGTDFASRTIELESIVNQGVSVNHCTIRTFQTTPGRLVIAVRPETLMEKMRH
;
A
#
# COMPACT_ATOMS: atom_id res chain seq x y z
N MET A 1 -38.79 -6.91 -70.49
CA MET A 1 -39.19 -7.57 -69.23
C MET A 1 -38.15 -8.65 -68.93
N THR A 2 -37.05 -8.25 -68.29
CA THR A 2 -35.72 -8.90 -68.30
C THR A 2 -34.76 -8.06 -67.41
N LYS A 3 -33.71 -8.54 -66.73
CA LYS A 3 -33.14 -9.90 -66.56
C LYS A 3 -32.76 -10.16 -65.08
N LYS A 4 -33.04 -11.37 -64.58
CA LYS A 4 -32.21 -12.28 -63.74
C LYS A 4 -31.05 -11.77 -62.84
N LEU A 5 -31.07 -12.31 -61.60
CA LEU A 5 -29.99 -12.87 -60.76
C LEU A 5 -28.82 -11.99 -60.22
N ALA A 6 -28.84 -11.84 -58.89
CA ALA A 6 -27.85 -12.29 -57.90
C ALA A 6 -26.34 -11.99 -58.06
N PHE A 7 -25.74 -11.42 -57.00
CA PHE A 7 -24.33 -11.61 -56.68
C PHE A 7 -24.09 -11.69 -55.15
N LYS A 8 -23.29 -12.66 -54.71
CA LYS A 8 -22.79 -12.79 -53.32
C LYS A 8 -21.41 -12.15 -53.23
N ALA A 9 -21.10 -11.44 -52.14
CA ALA A 9 -19.78 -11.36 -51.47
C ALA A 9 -19.92 -10.47 -50.21
N PHE A 10 -19.60 -10.89 -48.98
CA PHE A 10 -18.31 -11.34 -48.41
C PHE A 10 -17.47 -10.16 -47.86
N LEU A 11 -17.04 -10.29 -46.59
CA LEU A 11 -16.03 -9.53 -45.79
C LEU A 11 -16.55 -9.36 -44.35
N LEU A 12 -16.43 -10.38 -43.49
CA LEU A 12 -15.29 -10.55 -42.57
C LEU A 12 -14.89 -9.26 -41.83
N SER A 13 -15.59 -8.98 -40.73
CA SER A 13 -15.13 -8.01 -39.73
C SER A 13 -14.05 -8.66 -38.85
N PHE A 14 -12.82 -8.18 -38.97
CA PHE A 14 -11.63 -8.72 -38.32
C PHE A 14 -11.53 -8.15 -36.90
N TYR A 15 -12.07 -8.87 -35.90
CA TYR A 15 -11.93 -8.50 -34.50
C TYR A 15 -10.46 -8.66 -34.05
N LEU A 16 -9.70 -7.57 -34.11
CA LEU A 16 -8.33 -7.53 -33.67
C LEU A 16 -8.29 -7.53 -32.14
N CYS A 17 -8.19 -8.72 -31.53
CA CYS A 17 -7.90 -8.85 -30.10
C CYS A 17 -6.49 -8.32 -29.82
N ILE A 18 -6.38 -7.02 -29.53
CA ILE A 18 -5.17 -6.41 -28.99
C ILE A 18 -4.98 -6.99 -27.58
N ALA A 19 -4.20 -8.05 -27.51
CA ALA A 19 -3.74 -8.64 -26.26
C ALA A 19 -2.74 -7.68 -25.62
N SER A 20 -3.27 -6.66 -24.93
CA SER A 20 -2.51 -5.71 -24.12
C SER A 20 -1.73 -6.47 -23.06
N LYS A 21 -0.46 -6.80 -23.36
CA LYS A 21 0.52 -7.15 -22.34
C LYS A 21 0.70 -5.90 -21.48
N LEU A 22 -0.05 -5.81 -20.37
CA LEU A 22 0.22 -4.82 -19.35
C LEU A 22 1.71 -4.96 -19.01
N PRO A 23 2.51 -3.88 -19.05
CA PRO A 23 3.89 -3.96 -18.61
C PRO A 23 3.87 -4.46 -17.18
N ALA A 24 4.73 -5.43 -16.87
CA ALA A 24 4.91 -5.92 -15.51
C ALA A 24 5.36 -4.73 -14.66
N GLN A 25 4.40 -4.10 -13.99
CA GLN A 25 4.64 -2.91 -13.20
C GLN A 25 5.59 -3.35 -12.10
N SER A 26 6.82 -2.83 -12.10
CA SER A 26 7.64 -2.83 -10.90
C SER A 26 6.79 -2.12 -9.84
N LYS A 27 6.20 -2.92 -8.95
CA LYS A 27 5.20 -2.40 -8.01
C LYS A 27 5.96 -1.50 -7.05
N ASN A 28 5.76 -0.19 -7.21
CA ASN A 28 6.40 0.84 -6.38
C ASN A 28 5.79 0.80 -4.97
N LEU A 29 6.24 -0.19 -4.21
CA LEU A 29 5.80 -0.45 -2.86
C LEU A 29 6.14 0.73 -1.96
N SER A 30 5.13 1.32 -1.33
CA SER A 30 5.27 2.51 -0.50
C SER A 30 4.32 2.51 0.69
N ILE A 31 4.81 3.07 1.80
CA ILE A 31 4.02 3.43 2.98
C ILE A 31 3.65 4.91 2.84
N GLN A 32 2.41 5.28 3.11
CA GLN A 32 1.95 6.67 3.19
C GLN A 32 1.47 6.97 4.60
N ILE A 33 2.08 7.96 5.26
CA ILE A 33 1.70 8.40 6.61
C ILE A 33 0.80 9.63 6.51
N LEU A 34 -0.41 9.53 7.06
CA LEU A 34 -1.41 10.60 7.07
C LEU A 34 -1.83 10.93 8.52
N ASP A 35 -2.03 12.21 8.82
CA ASP A 35 -2.68 12.64 10.06
C ASP A 35 -4.16 12.22 10.04
N ALA A 36 -4.60 11.43 11.02
CA ALA A 36 -5.92 10.81 11.02
C ALA A 36 -7.09 11.81 11.16
N LYS A 37 -6.82 13.00 11.73
CA LYS A 37 -7.81 14.05 11.98
C LYS A 37 -8.09 14.88 10.72
N THR A 38 -7.03 15.27 10.03
CA THR A 38 -7.04 16.20 8.89
C THR A 38 -6.95 15.49 7.53
N GLY A 39 -6.41 14.28 7.51
CA GLY A 39 -6.07 13.53 6.31
C GLY A 39 -4.88 14.08 5.53
N LYS A 40 -4.12 15.01 6.11
CA LYS A 40 -2.93 15.59 5.46
C LYS A 40 -1.74 14.63 5.55
N PRO A 41 -0.85 14.60 4.55
CA PRO A 41 0.40 13.86 4.62
C PRO A 41 1.32 14.40 5.72
N ILE A 42 2.01 13.50 6.42
CA ILE A 42 3.04 13.85 7.39
C ILE A 42 4.40 13.68 6.71
N ALA A 43 5.03 14.80 6.35
CA ALA A 43 6.31 14.85 5.65
C ALA A 43 7.50 14.96 6.63
N ASN A 44 8.67 14.50 6.18
CA ASN A 44 9.93 14.51 6.92
C ASN A 44 9.82 13.90 8.33
N ASN A 45 9.04 12.82 8.46
CA ASN A 45 8.96 12.07 9.71
C ASN A 45 9.67 10.72 9.59
N HIS A 46 10.25 10.27 10.69
CA HIS A 46 10.89 8.97 10.78
C HIS A 46 9.84 7.85 10.88
N VAL A 47 10.10 6.76 10.17
CA VAL A 47 9.25 5.58 10.10
C VAL A 47 10.16 4.35 10.23
N LEU A 48 9.93 3.56 11.27
CA LEU A 48 10.63 2.30 11.49
C LEU A 48 9.78 1.16 10.94
N LEU A 49 10.31 0.48 9.92
CA LEU A 49 9.67 -0.66 9.27
C LEU A 49 10.37 -1.94 9.73
N PHE A 50 9.63 -2.83 10.41
CA PHE A 50 10.04 -4.22 10.65
C PHE A 50 9.43 -5.11 9.55
N PHE A 51 10.16 -6.15 9.15
CA PHE A 51 9.71 -7.06 8.09
C PHE A 51 10.20 -8.49 8.32
N GLY A 52 9.48 -9.48 7.77
CA GLY A 52 9.84 -10.88 7.94
C GLY A 52 8.92 -11.84 7.17
N THR A 53 9.21 -13.13 7.25
CA THR A 53 8.38 -14.20 6.67
C THR A 53 7.41 -14.79 7.70
N THR A 54 7.77 -14.77 8.98
CA THR A 54 6.96 -15.27 10.10
C THR A 54 6.65 -14.18 11.12
N THR A 55 5.69 -14.43 12.01
CA THR A 55 5.44 -13.50 13.13
C THR A 55 6.55 -13.53 14.19
N ASP A 56 7.37 -14.60 14.24
CA ASP A 56 8.54 -14.65 15.13
C ASP A 56 9.68 -13.77 14.61
N ASP A 57 9.87 -13.69 13.28
CA ASP A 57 10.81 -12.76 12.64
C ASP A 57 10.50 -11.31 13.09
N LEU A 58 9.22 -10.92 13.05
CA LEU A 58 8.76 -9.61 13.51
C LEU A 58 8.94 -9.41 15.02
N ARG A 59 8.63 -10.42 15.86
CA ARG A 59 8.86 -10.33 17.32
C ARG A 59 10.34 -10.20 17.68
N SER A 60 11.24 -10.74 16.87
CA SER A 60 12.69 -10.62 17.09
C SER A 60 13.23 -9.20 16.87
N LEU A 61 12.50 -8.37 16.11
CA LEU A 61 12.89 -7.03 15.68
C LEU A 61 14.23 -6.97 14.87
N GLY A 62 14.78 -8.14 14.51
CA GLY A 62 16.11 -8.26 13.90
C GLY A 62 16.20 -7.83 12.43
N GLN A 63 15.07 -7.85 11.71
CA GLN A 63 14.97 -7.31 10.35
C GLN A 63 14.14 -6.02 10.37
N HIS A 64 14.82 -4.90 10.18
CA HIS A 64 14.21 -3.58 10.13
C HIS A 64 14.88 -2.64 9.13
N ALA A 65 14.20 -1.55 8.80
CA ALA A 65 14.72 -0.42 8.03
C ALA A 65 14.16 0.89 8.58
N GLU A 66 15.03 1.89 8.68
CA GLU A 66 14.67 3.27 8.97
C GLU A 66 14.35 4.00 7.67
N LEU A 67 13.20 4.67 7.63
CA LEU A 67 12.69 5.38 6.46
C LEU A 67 12.32 6.82 6.86
N THR A 68 12.28 7.72 5.88
CA THR A 68 11.80 9.09 6.06
C THR A 68 10.74 9.42 5.04
N THR A 69 9.62 10.00 5.47
CA THR A 69 8.54 10.39 4.56
C THR A 69 8.91 11.62 3.72
N ASN A 70 8.56 11.60 2.44
CA ASN A 70 8.68 12.77 1.56
C ASN A 70 7.53 13.77 1.78
N LYS A 71 7.49 14.85 0.98
CA LYS A 71 6.45 15.90 1.03
C LYS A 71 5.00 15.41 0.93
N ASP A 72 4.78 14.24 0.32
CA ASP A 72 3.46 13.62 0.11
C ASP A 72 3.15 12.54 1.16
N GLY A 73 3.97 12.46 2.21
CA GLY A 73 3.87 11.49 3.29
C GLY A 73 4.36 10.10 2.91
N LEU A 74 4.99 9.94 1.75
CA LEU A 74 5.39 8.64 1.20
C LEU A 74 6.81 8.26 1.59
N ALA A 75 6.98 7.01 2.02
CA ALA A 75 8.26 6.32 2.21
C ALA A 75 8.29 5.06 1.33
N PRO A 76 9.24 4.91 0.39
CA PRO A 76 9.36 3.70 -0.43
C PRO A 76 9.87 2.51 0.41
N LEU A 77 9.40 1.30 0.13
CA LEU A 77 9.95 0.09 0.76
C LEU A 77 11.34 -0.22 0.18
N PRO A 78 12.33 -0.56 1.02
CA PRO A 78 13.64 -1.04 0.56
C PRO A 78 13.49 -2.42 -0.07
N GLU A 79 14.37 -2.78 -1.01
CA GLU A 79 14.29 -4.07 -1.73
C GLU A 79 14.28 -5.28 -0.78
N THR A 80 15.01 -5.20 0.34
CA THR A 80 15.05 -6.24 1.40
C THR A 80 13.70 -6.49 2.05
N ALA A 81 12.83 -5.48 2.17
CA ALA A 81 11.48 -5.64 2.69
C ALA A 81 10.50 -6.19 1.63
N LYS A 82 10.79 -6.03 0.33
CA LYS A 82 9.90 -6.48 -0.76
C LYS A 82 9.88 -8.00 -0.96
N THR A 83 10.83 -8.72 -0.38
CA THR A 83 10.88 -10.19 -0.34
C THR A 83 10.28 -10.79 0.94
N SER A 84 9.76 -9.96 1.84
CA SER A 84 9.10 -10.40 3.07
C SER A 84 7.64 -10.82 2.82
N THR A 85 7.03 -11.50 3.79
CA THR A 85 5.60 -11.84 3.77
C THR A 85 4.80 -10.88 4.64
N LEU A 86 5.39 -10.43 5.75
CA LEU A 86 4.76 -9.65 6.80
C LEU A 86 5.58 -8.39 7.08
N LEU A 87 4.87 -7.28 7.29
CA LEU A 87 5.42 -5.99 7.70
C LEU A 87 4.81 -5.56 9.05
N GLN A 88 5.55 -4.75 9.80
CA GLN A 88 5.03 -3.99 10.94
C GLN A 88 5.66 -2.59 10.91
N VAL A 89 4.87 -1.56 11.21
CA VAL A 89 5.30 -0.16 11.10
C VAL A 89 5.16 0.56 12.43
N SER A 90 6.19 1.32 12.78
CA SER A 90 6.15 2.36 13.81
C SER A 90 6.45 3.73 13.17
N VAL A 91 5.94 4.79 13.78
CA VAL A 91 6.07 6.16 13.28
C VAL A 91 6.42 7.05 14.46
N ASP A 92 7.57 7.73 14.40
CA ASP A 92 8.09 8.48 15.55
C ASP A 92 7.11 9.57 16.01
N TRP A 93 6.96 9.69 17.34
CA TRP A 93 6.09 10.65 18.04
C TRP A 93 4.59 10.54 17.75
N HIS A 94 4.16 9.45 17.13
CA HIS A 94 2.78 9.23 16.71
C HIS A 94 2.29 7.82 17.05
N GLN A 95 1.05 7.73 17.51
CA GLN A 95 0.35 6.45 17.60
C GLN A 95 -0.36 6.14 16.29
N LEU A 96 -0.09 4.95 15.74
CA LEU A 96 -0.84 4.40 14.63
C LEU A 96 -2.30 4.20 15.03
N CYS A 97 -3.20 4.52 14.11
CA CYS A 97 -4.63 4.37 14.31
C CYS A 97 -5.08 2.93 14.07
N GLY A 98 -4.69 2.05 14.99
CA GLY A 98 -5.10 0.66 15.10
C GLY A 98 -4.85 0.16 16.52
N THR A 99 -5.53 -0.91 16.93
CA THR A 99 -5.20 -1.58 18.20
C THR A 99 -3.76 -2.12 18.16
N ASP A 100 -3.15 -2.19 19.34
CA ASP A 100 -1.96 -2.90 19.81
C ASP A 100 -0.92 -3.46 18.81
N PHE A 101 0.36 -3.46 19.21
CA PHE A 101 1.51 -3.86 18.39
C PHE A 101 1.33 -5.20 17.62
N ALA A 102 0.70 -6.21 18.22
CA ALA A 102 0.43 -7.50 17.58
C ALA A 102 -0.55 -7.42 16.39
N SER A 103 -1.55 -6.52 16.46
CA SER A 103 -2.49 -6.23 15.36
C SER A 103 -1.93 -5.24 14.32
N ARG A 104 -0.65 -4.84 14.42
CA ARG A 104 0.06 -4.02 13.41
C ARG A 104 0.81 -4.86 12.36
N THR A 105 0.63 -6.18 12.37
CA THR A 105 1.17 -7.08 11.33
C THR A 105 0.34 -6.98 10.05
N ILE A 106 0.99 -6.68 8.94
CA ILE A 106 0.33 -6.42 7.65
C ILE A 106 0.97 -7.31 6.58
N GLU A 107 0.15 -8.08 5.87
CA GLU A 107 0.60 -8.94 4.78
C GLU A 107 1.05 -8.11 3.56
N LEU A 108 2.26 -8.39 3.07
CA LEU A 108 2.79 -7.73 1.89
C LEU A 108 1.92 -8.02 0.65
N GLU A 109 1.38 -9.23 0.52
CA GLU A 109 0.52 -9.62 -0.61
C GLU A 109 -0.74 -8.73 -0.70
N SER A 110 -1.39 -8.45 0.44
CA SER A 110 -2.54 -7.54 0.50
C SER A 110 -2.18 -6.12 0.00
N ILE A 111 -1.01 -5.60 0.40
CA ILE A 111 -0.51 -4.30 -0.09
C ILE A 111 -0.24 -4.38 -1.60
N VAL A 112 0.44 -5.44 -2.04
CA VAL A 112 0.85 -5.69 -3.42
C VAL A 112 -0.35 -5.80 -4.38
N ASN A 113 -1.45 -6.43 -3.98
CA ASN A 113 -2.56 -6.75 -4.87
C ASN A 113 -3.69 -5.72 -4.89
N GLN A 114 -4.07 -5.18 -3.73
CA GLN A 114 -5.19 -4.22 -3.60
C GLN A 114 -4.77 -2.89 -2.97
N GLY A 115 -3.68 -2.87 -2.21
CA GLY A 115 -3.35 -1.76 -1.31
C GLY A 115 -4.10 -1.90 0.01
N VAL A 116 -3.52 -1.38 1.08
CA VAL A 116 -4.07 -1.47 2.44
C VAL A 116 -4.24 -0.06 3.01
N SER A 117 -5.23 0.14 3.87
CA SER A 117 -5.46 1.38 4.61
C SER A 117 -5.78 1.04 6.07
N VAL A 118 -4.96 1.53 7.01
CA VAL A 118 -5.13 1.30 8.45
C VAL A 118 -5.60 2.59 9.12
N ASN A 119 -6.87 2.62 9.53
CA ASN A 119 -7.43 3.69 10.36
C ASN A 119 -8.59 3.19 11.23
N HIS A 120 -8.39 3.24 12.55
CA HIS A 120 -9.38 2.96 13.58
C HIS A 120 -9.58 4.15 14.55
N CYS A 121 -8.90 5.28 14.35
CA CYS A 121 -9.09 6.48 15.18
C CYS A 121 -10.31 7.31 14.75
N THR A 122 -10.69 7.24 13.47
CA THR A 122 -11.72 8.12 12.89
C THR A 122 -12.56 7.38 11.86
N ILE A 123 -13.76 7.89 11.60
CA ILE A 123 -14.66 7.39 10.55
C ILE A 123 -14.18 7.69 9.11
N ARG A 124 -13.00 8.30 8.94
CA ARG A 124 -12.47 8.70 7.63
C ARG A 124 -11.82 7.50 6.94
N THR A 125 -12.41 7.05 5.84
CA THR A 125 -11.75 6.10 4.94
C THR A 125 -10.69 6.81 4.11
N PHE A 126 -9.49 6.25 4.04
CA PHE A 126 -8.44 6.70 3.13
C PHE A 126 -8.40 5.79 1.90
N GLN A 127 -8.41 6.41 0.72
CA GLN A 127 -8.31 5.67 -0.53
C GLN A 127 -6.89 5.11 -0.68
N THR A 128 -6.79 3.87 -1.13
CA THR A 128 -5.53 3.19 -1.40
C THR A 128 -5.51 2.63 -2.82
N THR A 129 -4.34 2.19 -3.27
CA THR A 129 -4.11 1.63 -4.59
C THR A 129 -3.15 0.45 -4.47
N PRO A 130 -3.17 -0.54 -5.38
CA PRO A 130 -2.20 -1.63 -5.41
C PRO A 130 -0.76 -1.11 -5.29
N GLY A 131 0.00 -1.71 -4.37
CA GLY A 131 1.35 -1.29 -4.00
C GLY A 131 1.44 -0.19 -2.93
N ARG A 132 0.34 0.27 -2.34
CA ARG A 132 0.35 1.30 -1.28
C ARG A 132 -0.23 0.80 0.04
N LEU A 133 0.51 1.04 1.12
CA LEU A 133 0.03 0.93 2.49
C LEU A 133 -0.21 2.34 3.04
N VAL A 134 -1.46 2.71 3.27
CA VAL A 134 -1.81 3.97 3.93
C VAL A 134 -1.97 3.74 5.43
N ILE A 135 -1.29 4.52 6.25
CA ILE A 135 -1.36 4.47 7.70
C ILE A 135 -1.83 5.82 8.20
N ALA A 136 -2.99 5.84 8.85
CA ALA A 136 -3.44 6.98 9.61
C ALA A 136 -2.78 6.96 10.99
N VAL A 137 -2.31 8.12 11.46
CA VAL A 137 -1.69 8.26 12.77
C VAL A 137 -2.26 9.47 13.52
N ARG A 138 -2.13 9.47 14.85
CA ARG A 138 -2.43 10.63 15.70
C ARG A 138 -1.20 11.02 16.53
N PRO A 139 -1.09 12.28 16.98
CA PRO A 139 -0.12 12.65 17.99
C PRO A 139 -0.26 11.79 19.25
N GLU A 140 0.86 11.50 19.89
CA GLU A 140 0.88 10.89 21.22
C GLU A 140 0.33 11.83 22.29
N THR A 141 -0.44 11.27 23.21
CA THR A 141 -0.80 11.90 24.47
C THR A 141 0.40 11.99 25.41
N LEU A 142 0.32 12.85 26.42
CA LEU A 142 1.38 13.00 27.43
C LEU A 142 1.75 11.67 28.10
N MET A 143 0.74 10.82 28.38
CA MET A 143 0.94 9.51 29.03
C MET A 143 1.62 8.48 28.11
N GLU A 144 1.46 8.61 26.80
CA GLU A 144 2.14 7.74 25.82
C GLU A 144 3.61 8.14 25.71
N LYS A 145 3.90 9.45 25.60
CA LYS A 145 5.28 9.98 25.52
C LYS A 145 6.17 9.60 26.71
N MET A 146 5.59 9.44 27.90
CA MET A 146 6.33 9.05 29.11
C MET A 146 6.65 7.53 29.20
N ARG A 147 6.35 6.74 28.16
CA ARG A 147 6.66 5.30 28.10
C ARG A 147 7.87 4.96 27.19
N HIS A 148 8.51 5.97 26.61
CA HIS A 148 9.67 5.85 25.73
C HIS A 148 10.96 6.15 26.51
#